data_AF-A0A964HFP7-F1
#
_entry.id   AF-A0A964HFP7-F1
#
_cell.length_a   1.000
_cell.length_b   1.000
_cell.length_c   1.000
_cell.angle_alpha   90.00
_cell.angle_beta   90.00
_cell.angle_gamma   90.00
#
_symmetry.space_group_name_H-M   'P 1'
#
loop_
_entity.id
_entity.type
_entity.pdbx_description
1 polymer ?
#
loop_
_entity_poly.entity_id
_entity_poly.type
_entity_poly.pdbx_seq_one_letter_code
_entity_poly.pdbx_strand_id
1 'polypeptide(L)' 'MKKLVLASNNAGKLREFGQLLATVDFEVVPQAALG' A
#
# COMPACT_ATOMS: atom_id res chain seq x y z
N MET A 1 -2.11 -9.10 -9.55
CA MET A 1 -2.17 -8.11 -8.46
C MET A 1 -2.33 -8.76 -7.09
N LYS A 2 -1.27 -8.75 -6.28
CA LYS A 2 -1.30 -9.20 -4.88
C LYS A 2 -1.53 -8.01 -3.96
N LYS A 3 -2.37 -8.18 -2.92
CA LYS A 3 -2.61 -7.11 -1.94
C LYS A 3 -1.55 -7.14 -0.84
N LEU A 4 -0.96 -5.98 -0.57
CA LEU A 4 -0.02 -5.76 0.53
C LEU A 4 -0.58 -4.67 1.44
N VAL A 5 -0.79 -5.01 2.71
CA VAL A 5 -1.19 -4.00 3.70
C VAL A 5 0.05 -3.25 4.18
N LEU A 6 0.04 -1.93 4.06
CA LEU A 6 1.08 -1.08 4.65
C LEU A 6 0.63 -0.68 6.05
N ALA A 7 1.32 -1.20 7.07
CA ALA A 7 1.11 -0.86 8.49
C ALA A 7 1.62 0.56 8.82
N SER A 8 1.04 1.57 8.18
CA SER A 8 1.36 2.98 8.39
C SER A 8 0.13 3.86 8.21
N ASN A 9 -0.02 4.83 9.12
CA ASN A 9 -1.08 5.85 9.04
C ASN A 9 -0.64 7.10 8.24
N ASN A 10 0.52 7.07 7.58
CA ASN A 10 1.03 8.20 6.81
C ASN A 10 0.58 8.12 5.34
N ALA A 11 -0.20 9.12 4.90
CA ALA A 11 -0.72 9.18 3.53
C ALA A 11 0.37 9.30 2.45
N GLY A 12 1.48 9.98 2.74
CA GLY A 12 2.64 10.08 1.84
C GLY A 12 3.28 8.72 1.59
N LYS A 13 3.48 7.92 2.64
CA LYS A 13 4.01 6.55 2.51
C LYS A 13 3.09 5.66 1.69
N LEU A 14 1.78 5.71 1.89
CA LEU A 14 0.83 4.93 1.08
C LEU A 14 0.95 5.26 -0.41
N ARG A 15 1.08 6.55 -0.74
CA ARG A 15 1.25 7.00 -2.13
C ARG A 15 2.59 6.53 -2.72
N GLU A 16 3.69 6.77 -2.04
CA GLU A 16 5.04 6.43 -2.53
C GLU A 16 5.21 4.91 -2.70
N PHE A 17 4.84 4.12 -1.69
CA PHE A 17 4.92 2.66 -1.77
C PHE A 17 3.95 2.09 -2.80
N GLY A 18 2.76 2.67 -2.95
CA GLY A 18 1.82 2.27 -4.00
C GLY A 18 2.41 2.44 -5.40
N GLN A 19 3.09 3.55 -5.66
CA GLN A 19 3.76 3.80 -6.94
C GLN A 19 4.94 2.84 -7.18
N LEU A 20 5.78 2.62 -6.16
CA LEU A 20 6.94 1.73 -6.27
C LEU A 20 6.52 0.27 -6.49
N LEU A 21 5.60 -0.23 -5.69
CA LEU A 21 5.22 -1.65 -5.68
C LEU A 21 4.24 -2.04 -6.80
N ALA A 22 3.56 -1.07 -7.42
CA ALA A 22 2.79 -1.32 -8.64
C ALA A 22 3.65 -1.89 -9.79
N THR A 23 4.95 -1.54 -9.83
CA THR A 23 5.88 -2.05 -10.85
C THR A 23 6.16 -3.56 -10.77
N VAL A 24 5.83 -4.17 -9.62
CA VAL A 24 6.01 -5.60 -9.34
C VAL A 24 4.69 -6.31 -9.01
N ASP A 25 3.57 -5.78 -9.54
CA ASP A 25 2.21 -6.35 -9.47
C ASP A 25 1.63 -6.46 -8.05
N PHE A 26 1.92 -5.47 -7.20
CA PHE A 26 1.31 -5.30 -5.89
C PHE A 26 0.35 -4.11 -5.82
N GLU A 27 -0.74 -4.30 -5.08
CA GLU A 27 -1.66 -3.26 -4.61
C GLU A 27 -1.34 -2.93 -3.16
N VAL A 28 -0.93 -1.69 -2.88
CA VAL A 28 -0.77 -1.23 -1.50
C VAL A 28 -2.13 -0.83 -0.94
N VAL A 29 -2.51 -1.47 0.16
CA VAL A 29 -3.78 -1.27 0.86
C VAL A 29 -3.50 -0.61 2.22
N PRO A 30 -4.26 0.42 2.63
CA PRO A 30 -4.11 1.02 3.94
C PRO A 30 -4.49 0.04 5.06
N GLN A 31 -3.78 0.11 6.19
CA GLN A 31 -4.09 -0.70 7.38
C GLN A 31 -5.54 -0.55 7.84
N ALA A 32 -6.12 0.66 7.76
CA ALA A 32 -7.51 0.93 8.13
C ALA A 32 -8.55 0.14 7.32
N ALA A 33 -8.16 -0.47 6.18
CA ALA A 33 -9.04 -1.36 5.42
C ALA A 33 -9.24 -2.73 6.09
N LEU A 34 -8.45 -3.09 7.12
CA LEU A 34 -8.54 -4.38 7.82
C LEU A 34 -9.37 -4.35 9.11
N GLY A 35 -9.90 -3.20 9.52
CA GLY A 35 -10.63 -3.02 10.78
C GLY A 35 -9.75 -2.40 11.87
#